data_AF-A0AA38SX84-F1
#
_entry.id   AF-A0AA38SX84-F1
#
_cell.length_a   1.000
_cell.length_b   1.000
_cell.length_c   1.000
_cell.angle_alpha   90.00
_cell.angle_beta   90.00
_cell.angle_gamma   90.00
#
_symmetry.space_group_name_H-M   'P 1'
#
loop_
_entity.id
_entity.type
_entity.pdbx_description
1 polymer ?
#
loop_
_entity_poly.entity_id
_entity_poly.type
_entity_poly.pdbx_seq_one_letter_code
_entity_poly.pdbx_strand_id
1 'polypeptide(L)'
;MPLPNEHDIDSTTIRMMAWFSAAVSSGTPIVFVNIQTEQIVSSVFFLKLVSFRVRKCNSTKIPREIVHGIRLWFLPGTTEIPIELTTEPSENRFGIDVKRTEEGFMCLYAVTKGSAADRAGLGRLFENANETGHVVVISRLEGKSVMPTMVSSDGLLHCCDHGDMRDTLVGAVDQMETICLHIMSWPTATPRMQPAGVASLMPPM
;
A
#
# COMPACT_ATOMS: atom_id res chain seq x y z
N MET A 1 6.16 -1.22 -21.09
CA MET A 1 5.28 -0.22 -21.73
C MET A 1 3.95 -0.91 -22.02
N PRO A 2 2.80 -0.41 -21.55
CA PRO A 2 1.51 -0.97 -21.93
C PRO A 2 1.28 -0.75 -23.43
N LEU A 3 0.78 -1.77 -24.13
CA LEU A 3 0.37 -1.63 -25.53
C LEU A 3 -0.86 -0.71 -25.60
N PRO A 4 -0.94 0.20 -26.58
CA PRO A 4 -2.09 1.09 -26.72
C PRO A 4 -3.33 0.24 -27.08
N ASN A 5 -4.39 0.35 -26.29
CA ASN A 5 -5.71 -0.34 -26.36
C ASN A 5 -5.91 -1.65 -25.59
N GLU A 6 -5.03 -2.09 -24.71
CA GLU A 6 -5.31 -3.25 -23.84
C GLU A 6 -6.09 -2.84 -22.58
N HIS A 7 -7.30 -2.29 -22.78
CA HIS A 7 -8.27 -1.98 -21.72
C HIS A 7 -9.14 -3.18 -21.34
N ASP A 8 -8.64 -4.38 -21.64
CA ASP A 8 -9.35 -5.62 -21.39
C ASP A 8 -9.19 -6.08 -19.93
N ILE A 9 -10.23 -6.73 -19.42
CA ILE A 9 -10.27 -7.23 -18.04
C ILE A 9 -9.22 -8.31 -17.80
N ASP A 10 -8.91 -9.13 -18.81
CA ASP A 10 -7.92 -10.20 -18.69
C ASP A 10 -6.52 -9.60 -18.56
N SER A 11 -6.19 -8.60 -19.38
CA SER A 11 -4.92 -7.88 -19.29
C SER A 11 -4.74 -7.17 -17.93
N THR A 12 -5.82 -6.62 -17.39
CA THR A 12 -5.82 -5.94 -16.09
C THR A 12 -5.65 -6.95 -14.95
N THR A 13 -6.26 -8.12 -15.08
CA THR A 13 -6.11 -9.24 -14.14
C THR A 13 -4.69 -9.79 -14.17
N ILE A 14 -4.10 -9.99 -15.35
CA ILE A 14 -2.70 -10.43 -15.51
C ILE A 14 -1.75 -9.43 -14.85
N ARG A 15 -1.96 -8.11 -15.06
CA ARG A 15 -1.16 -7.07 -14.39
C ARG A 15 -1.29 -7.14 -12.87
N MET A 16 -2.51 -7.32 -12.35
CA MET A 16 -2.73 -7.44 -10.90
C MET A 16 -2.00 -8.66 -10.31
N MET A 17 -2.11 -9.81 -10.99
CA MET A 17 -1.46 -11.05 -10.55
C MET A 17 0.06 -10.98 -10.67
N ALA A 18 0.58 -10.30 -11.70
CA ALA A 18 2.01 -10.04 -11.85
C ALA A 18 2.53 -9.16 -10.72
N TRP A 19 1.81 -8.08 -10.37
CA TRP A 19 2.16 -7.25 -9.21
C TRP A 19 2.14 -8.05 -7.91
N PHE A 20 1.07 -8.81 -7.64
CA PHE A 20 0.96 -9.62 -6.43
C PHE A 20 2.11 -10.64 -6.33
N SER A 21 2.41 -11.33 -7.44
CA SER A 21 3.51 -12.30 -7.50
C SER A 21 4.86 -11.64 -7.27
N ALA A 22 5.08 -10.44 -7.80
CA ALA A 22 6.29 -9.66 -7.57
C ALA A 22 6.41 -9.24 -6.09
N ALA A 23 5.32 -8.76 -5.48
CA ALA A 23 5.28 -8.39 -4.07
C ALA A 23 5.56 -9.58 -3.13
N VAL A 24 4.98 -10.75 -3.40
CA VAL A 24 5.29 -11.97 -2.64
C VAL A 24 6.74 -12.41 -2.86
N SER A 25 7.25 -12.31 -4.09
CA SER A 25 8.63 -12.69 -4.42
C SER A 25 9.66 -11.77 -3.76
N SER A 26 9.32 -10.50 -3.51
CA SER A 26 10.15 -9.59 -2.72
C SER A 26 10.05 -9.80 -1.20
N GLY A 27 9.28 -10.82 -0.77
CA GLY A 27 9.15 -11.21 0.62
C GLY A 27 8.02 -10.51 1.37
N THR A 28 7.15 -9.76 0.67
CA THR A 28 6.01 -9.09 1.33
C THR A 28 5.10 -10.16 1.95
N PRO A 29 4.80 -10.07 3.25
CA PRO A 29 3.96 -11.07 3.92
C PRO A 29 2.49 -10.80 3.60
N ILE A 30 2.04 -11.16 2.40
CA ILE A 30 0.64 -11.08 1.97
C ILE A 30 0.17 -12.42 1.43
N VAL A 31 -1.08 -12.77 1.72
CA VAL A 31 -1.72 -14.03 1.36
C VAL A 31 -2.95 -13.74 0.53
N PHE A 32 -2.98 -14.27 -0.69
CA PHE A 32 -4.11 -14.13 -1.60
C PHE A 32 -5.40 -14.65 -0.96
N VAL A 33 -6.48 -13.88 -1.09
CA VAL A 33 -7.84 -14.30 -0.67
C VAL A 33 -8.78 -14.36 -1.85
N ASN A 34 -8.94 -13.24 -2.56
CA ASN A 34 -9.91 -13.13 -3.64
C ASN A 34 -9.55 -12.01 -4.61
N ILE A 35 -10.13 -12.06 -5.80
CA ILE A 35 -10.10 -11.00 -6.79
C ILE A 35 -11.53 -10.63 -7.19
N GLN A 36 -11.80 -9.35 -7.41
CA GLN A 36 -13.11 -8.84 -7.78
C GLN A 36 -12.97 -7.76 -8.87
N THR A 37 -13.76 -7.89 -9.93
CA THR A 37 -13.85 -6.87 -10.97
C THR A 37 -14.77 -5.74 -10.52
N GLU A 38 -14.29 -4.50 -10.66
CA GLU A 38 -15.00 -3.27 -10.31
C GLU A 38 -15.03 -2.31 -11.50
N GLN A 39 -16.06 -1.46 -11.59
CA GLN A 39 -16.04 -0.32 -12.50
C GLN A 39 -15.49 0.89 -11.75
N ILE A 40 -14.37 1.43 -12.22
CA ILE A 40 -13.77 2.64 -11.66
C ILE A 40 -14.28 3.81 -12.50
N VAL A 41 -15.05 4.70 -11.89
CA VAL A 41 -15.28 6.02 -12.46
C VAL A 41 -14.04 6.84 -12.12
N SER A 42 -13.07 6.91 -13.04
CA SER A 42 -11.82 7.62 -12.81
C SER A 42 -12.09 9.05 -12.30
N SER A 43 -11.53 9.40 -11.14
CA SER A 43 -11.57 10.77 -10.59
C SER A 43 -10.84 11.78 -11.48
N VAL A 44 -9.92 11.32 -12.34
CA VAL A 44 -9.33 12.12 -13.43
C VAL A 44 -10.41 12.54 -14.42
N PHE A 45 -11.43 11.71 -14.62
CA PHE A 45 -12.64 12.07 -15.36
C PHE A 45 -13.44 13.15 -14.64
N PHE A 46 -13.55 13.10 -13.31
CA PHE A 46 -14.21 14.15 -12.51
C PHE A 46 -13.48 15.50 -12.62
N LEU A 47 -12.15 15.55 -12.49
CA LEU A 47 -11.38 16.78 -12.71
C LEU A 47 -11.46 17.26 -14.17
N LYS A 48 -11.38 16.36 -15.16
CA LYS A 48 -11.61 16.72 -16.58
C LYS A 48 -13.02 17.25 -16.81
N LEU A 49 -14.05 16.71 -16.15
CA LEU A 49 -15.44 17.17 -16.24
C LEU A 49 -15.60 18.58 -15.66
N VAL A 50 -14.93 18.87 -14.53
CA VAL A 50 -14.91 20.19 -13.90
C VAL A 50 -14.17 21.20 -14.79
N SER A 51 -13.03 20.84 -15.39
CA SER A 51 -12.35 21.70 -16.37
C SER A 51 -13.14 21.87 -17.68
N PHE A 52 -13.89 20.86 -18.14
CA PHE A 52 -14.74 20.97 -19.33
C PHE A 52 -15.96 21.86 -19.09
N ARG A 53 -16.47 21.98 -17.85
CA ARG A 53 -17.63 22.82 -17.53
C ARG A 53 -17.35 24.32 -17.71
N VAL A 54 -16.08 24.72 -17.85
CA VAL A 54 -15.67 26.10 -18.16
C VAL A 54 -15.64 26.37 -19.69
N ARG A 55 -15.66 25.34 -20.55
CA ARG A 55 -15.76 25.50 -22.02
C ARG A 55 -17.10 25.01 -22.54
N LYS A 56 -17.98 25.99 -22.76
CA LYS A 56 -19.25 25.88 -23.48
C LYS A 56 -19.05 25.26 -24.86
N CYS A 57 -19.38 23.97 -25.03
CA CYS A 57 -19.51 23.33 -26.34
C CYS A 57 -20.78 22.48 -26.38
N ASN A 58 -21.68 22.83 -27.29
CA ASN A 58 -22.85 22.05 -27.66
C ASN A 58 -22.39 20.82 -28.45
N SER A 59 -22.32 19.64 -27.82
CA SER A 59 -22.31 18.37 -28.54
C SER A 59 -22.78 17.24 -27.61
N THR A 60 -23.89 16.62 -27.98
CA THR A 60 -24.51 15.46 -27.32
C THR A 60 -23.71 14.21 -27.64
N LYS A 61 -22.66 13.92 -26.85
CA LYS A 61 -22.09 12.59 -26.55
C LYS A 61 -20.85 12.80 -25.67
N ILE A 62 -21.04 12.72 -24.35
CA ILE A 62 -19.92 12.59 -23.42
C ILE A 62 -19.39 11.15 -23.60
N PRO A 63 -18.12 10.92 -24.01
CA PRO A 63 -17.57 9.58 -23.99
C PRO A 63 -17.45 9.17 -22.53
N ARG A 64 -18.33 8.30 -22.03
CA ARG A 64 -18.13 7.63 -20.74
C ARG A 64 -17.06 6.58 -20.95
N GLU A 65 -15.80 6.94 -20.80
CA GLU A 65 -14.72 5.96 -20.75
C GLU A 65 -14.80 5.28 -19.38
N ILE A 66 -15.52 4.16 -19.34
CA ILE A 66 -15.63 3.31 -18.14
C ILE A 66 -14.28 2.60 -18.01
N VAL A 67 -13.50 2.99 -17.01
CA VAL A 67 -12.25 2.30 -16.66
C VAL A 67 -12.64 1.09 -15.81
N HIS A 68 -12.17 -0.09 -16.20
CA HIS A 68 -12.39 -1.30 -15.41
C HIS A 68 -11.24 -1.46 -14.43
N GLY A 69 -11.55 -1.86 -13.21
CA GLY A 69 -10.62 -2.12 -12.13
C GLY A 69 -10.67 -3.56 -11.70
N ILE A 70 -9.54 -4.07 -11.25
CA ILE A 70 -9.44 -5.35 -10.58
C ILE A 70 -9.00 -5.09 -9.15
N ARG A 71 -9.89 -5.34 -8.19
CA ARG A 71 -9.58 -5.30 -6.76
C ARG A 71 -9.06 -6.66 -6.32
N LEU A 72 -7.96 -6.64 -5.58
CA LEU A 72 -7.42 -7.79 -4.89
C LEU A 72 -7.68 -7.69 -3.39
N TRP A 73 -8.18 -8.79 -2.85
CA TRP A 73 -8.28 -9.04 -1.42
C TRP A 73 -7.16 -9.99 -1.02
N PHE A 74 -6.40 -9.57 -0.01
CA PHE A 74 -5.38 -10.39 0.62
C PHE A 74 -5.36 -10.11 2.13
N LEU A 75 -4.81 -11.06 2.88
CA LEU A 75 -4.53 -10.91 4.30
C LEU A 75 -3.03 -10.73 4.52
N PRO A 76 -2.61 -10.07 5.59
CA PRO A 76 -1.23 -10.11 6.02
C PRO A 76 -0.87 -11.55 6.41
N GLY A 77 0.24 -12.05 5.89
CA GLY A 77 0.80 -13.37 6.20
C GLY A 77 1.57 -13.41 7.52
N THR A 78 1.74 -12.26 8.16
CA THR A 78 2.34 -12.08 9.49
C THR A 78 1.37 -11.32 10.39
N THR A 79 1.62 -11.38 11.70
CA THR A 79 0.82 -10.64 12.68
C THR A 79 0.86 -9.14 12.42
N GLU A 80 -0.31 -8.50 12.38
CA GLU A 80 -0.46 -7.05 12.47
C GLU A 80 -0.42 -6.64 13.95
N ILE A 81 0.44 -5.67 14.29
CA ILE A 81 0.57 -5.14 15.64
C ILE A 81 -0.05 -3.74 15.66
N PRO A 82 -1.07 -3.48 16.50
CA PRO A 82 -1.61 -2.14 16.68
C PRO A 82 -0.67 -1.30 17.55
N ILE A 83 -0.42 -0.06 17.14
CA ILE A 83 0.38 0.94 17.84
C ILE A 83 -0.47 2.20 17.96
N GLU A 84 -0.80 2.56 19.20
CA GLU A 84 -1.54 3.79 19.51
C GLU A 84 -0.56 4.94 19.70
N LEU A 85 -0.80 6.04 19.01
CA LEU A 85 0.00 7.25 19.05
C LEU A 85 -0.82 8.37 19.66
N THR A 86 -0.31 8.96 20.73
CA THR A 86 -0.94 10.09 21.41
C THR A 86 0.07 11.23 21.50
N THR A 87 -0.26 12.38 20.90
CA THR A 87 0.56 13.59 21.01
C THR A 87 0.40 14.26 22.36
N GLU A 88 1.46 14.96 22.79
CA GLU A 88 1.38 15.91 23.89
C GLU A 88 1.04 17.32 23.38
N PRO A 89 0.52 18.23 24.23
CA PRO A 89 0.11 19.58 23.81
C PRO A 89 1.23 20.46 23.22
N SER A 90 2.50 20.08 23.43
CA SER A 90 3.66 20.78 22.89
C SER A 90 4.10 20.28 21.51
N GLU A 91 3.55 19.14 21.06
CA GLU A 91 3.94 18.47 19.83
C GLU A 91 2.98 18.82 18.69
N ASN A 92 3.53 19.04 17.49
CA ASN A 92 2.77 19.36 16.28
C ASN A 92 2.83 18.23 15.23
N ARG A 93 3.39 17.08 15.57
CA ARG A 93 3.46 15.87 14.74
C ARG A 93 3.66 14.64 15.60
N PHE A 94 3.23 13.47 15.13
CA PHE A 94 3.51 12.20 15.80
C PHE A 94 4.98 11.77 15.75
N GLY A 95 5.79 12.35 14.85
CA GLY A 95 7.22 12.07 14.75
C GLY A 95 7.59 10.86 13.88
N ILE A 96 6.75 10.53 12.90
CA ILE A 96 6.96 9.44 11.96
C ILE A 96 7.23 10.00 10.56
N ASP A 97 8.25 9.46 9.90
CA ASP A 97 8.48 9.68 8.48
C ASP A 97 8.19 8.37 7.72
N VAL A 98 7.40 8.46 6.64
CA VAL A 98 6.92 7.30 5.86
C VAL A 98 7.41 7.39 4.42
N LYS A 99 7.80 6.26 3.83
CA LYS A 99 8.20 6.14 2.43
C LYS A 99 7.34 5.08 1.73
N ARG A 100 7.20 5.20 0.41
CA ARG A 100 6.59 4.15 -0.43
C ARG A 100 7.68 3.25 -1.02
N THR A 101 7.44 1.94 -0.95
CA THR A 101 8.25 0.89 -1.60
C THR A 101 7.96 0.82 -3.11
N GLU A 102 8.77 0.09 -3.87
CA GLU A 102 8.57 -0.07 -5.31
C GLU A 102 7.27 -0.85 -5.62
N GLU A 103 6.89 -1.74 -4.71
CA GLU A 103 5.68 -2.54 -4.71
C GLU A 103 4.44 -1.75 -4.27
N GLY A 104 4.62 -0.52 -3.79
CA GLY A 104 3.51 0.38 -3.45
C GLY A 104 3.10 0.40 -1.97
N PHE A 105 3.74 -0.40 -1.10
CA PHE A 105 3.48 -0.39 0.34
C PHE A 105 4.08 0.83 1.02
N MET A 106 3.37 1.35 2.03
CA MET A 106 3.84 2.44 2.88
C MET A 106 4.64 1.86 4.05
N CYS A 107 5.90 2.25 4.19
CA CYS A 107 6.79 1.78 5.24
C CYS A 107 7.33 2.92 6.09
N LEU A 108 7.64 2.62 7.35
CA LEU A 108 8.40 3.54 8.19
C LEU A 108 9.79 3.73 7.61
N TYR A 109 10.19 5.00 7.51
CA TYR A 109 11.52 5.40 7.07
C TYR A 109 12.36 5.94 8.23
N ALA A 110 11.73 6.67 9.16
CA ALA A 110 12.38 7.14 10.37
C ALA A 110 11.36 7.41 11.47
N VAL A 111 11.83 7.34 12.72
CA VAL A 111 11.09 7.74 13.92
C VAL A 111 11.91 8.78 14.67
N THR A 112 11.28 9.89 15.04
CA THR A 112 11.95 11.00 15.75
C THR A 112 12.07 10.65 17.24
N LYS A 113 13.28 10.67 17.80
CA LYS A 113 13.49 10.39 19.23
C LYS A 113 12.72 11.37 20.12
N GLY A 114 12.12 10.86 21.18
CA GLY A 114 11.31 11.63 22.14
C GLY A 114 9.92 12.04 21.65
N SER A 115 9.56 11.76 20.39
CA SER A 115 8.22 12.03 19.85
C SER A 115 7.15 11.06 20.38
N ALA A 116 5.87 11.38 20.16
CA ALA A 116 4.75 10.48 20.41
C ALA A 116 4.98 9.05 19.88
N ALA A 117 5.51 8.91 18.67
CA ALA A 117 5.81 7.61 18.09
C ALA A 117 6.94 6.85 18.80
N ASP A 118 7.98 7.56 19.23
CA ASP A 118 9.06 6.94 20.02
C ASP A 118 8.55 6.48 21.39
N ARG A 119 7.72 7.31 22.05
CA ARG A 119 7.08 6.97 23.34
C ARG A 119 6.11 5.79 23.24
N ALA A 120 5.43 5.64 22.10
CA ALA A 120 4.58 4.50 21.79
C ALA A 120 5.37 3.20 21.47
N GLY A 121 6.71 3.25 21.51
CA GLY A 121 7.58 2.10 21.25
C GLY A 121 7.91 1.88 19.79
N LEU A 122 7.44 2.73 18.87
CA LEU A 122 7.70 2.59 17.43
C LEU A 122 9.18 2.77 17.09
N GLY A 123 9.90 3.62 17.83
CA GLY A 123 11.33 3.83 17.64
C GLY A 123 12.14 2.55 17.85
N ARG A 124 11.90 1.85 18.97
CA ARG A 124 12.55 0.57 19.27
C ARG A 124 12.17 -0.52 18.26
N LEU A 125 10.90 -0.58 17.87
CA LEU A 125 10.44 -1.54 16.85
C LEU A 125 11.11 -1.28 15.50
N PHE A 126 11.24 -0.03 15.09
CA PHE A 126 11.90 0.37 13.87
C PHE A 126 13.41 0.05 13.88
N GLU A 127 14.11 0.38 14.98
CA GLU A 127 15.53 0.05 15.16
C GLU A 127 15.76 -1.47 15.09
N ASN A 128 14.99 -2.25 15.85
CA ASN A 128 15.07 -3.72 15.86
C ASN A 128 14.77 -4.34 14.47
N ALA A 129 13.78 -3.81 13.75
CA ALA A 129 13.45 -4.27 12.41
C ALA A 129 14.63 -4.01 11.45
N ASN A 130 15.21 -2.81 11.50
CA ASN A 130 16.34 -2.46 10.65
C ASN A 130 17.60 -3.31 10.95
N GLU A 131 17.88 -3.57 12.24
CA GLU A 131 18.98 -4.45 12.66
C GLU A 131 18.81 -5.90 12.17
N THR A 132 17.57 -6.37 12.06
CA THR A 132 17.25 -7.72 11.60
C THR A 132 17.02 -7.80 10.07
N GLY A 133 17.22 -6.71 9.33
CA GLY A 133 17.00 -6.67 7.88
C GLY A 133 15.54 -6.75 7.47
N HIS A 134 14.65 -6.21 8.30
CA HIS A 134 13.22 -6.07 8.06
C HIS A 134 12.83 -4.60 7.86
N VAL A 135 11.75 -4.40 7.11
CA VAL A 135 11.07 -3.12 6.96
C VAL A 135 9.76 -3.17 7.75
N VAL A 136 9.44 -2.08 8.44
CA VAL A 136 8.14 -1.95 9.13
C VAL A 136 7.13 -1.33 8.16
N VAL A 137 6.14 -2.12 7.76
CA VAL A 137 5.07 -1.69 6.86
C VAL A 137 3.88 -1.21 7.68
N ILE A 138 3.30 -0.07 7.31
CA ILE A 138 2.01 0.38 7.83
C ILE A 138 0.94 -0.27 6.97
N SER A 139 0.17 -1.18 7.56
CA SER A 139 -0.91 -1.89 6.87
C SER A 139 -2.24 -1.14 6.98
N ARG A 140 -2.49 -0.49 8.14
CA ARG A 140 -3.73 0.26 8.39
C ARG A 140 -3.49 1.54 9.17
N LEU A 141 -4.38 2.50 8.93
CA LEU A 141 -4.52 3.76 9.67
C LEU A 141 -5.99 3.87 10.10
N GLU A 142 -6.28 3.94 11.41
CA GLU A 142 -7.66 4.00 11.91
C GLU A 142 -8.54 2.86 11.38
N GLY A 143 -7.97 1.65 11.31
CA GLY A 143 -8.63 0.45 10.78
C GLY A 143 -8.77 0.39 9.25
N LYS A 144 -8.56 1.50 8.54
CA LYS A 144 -8.60 1.55 7.07
C LYS A 144 -7.28 1.03 6.51
N SER A 145 -7.36 0.09 5.57
CA SER A 145 -6.16 -0.41 4.88
C SER A 145 -5.52 0.70 4.05
N VAL A 146 -4.20 0.84 4.18
CA VAL A 146 -3.38 1.73 3.35
C VAL A 146 -2.56 0.97 2.31
N MET A 147 -2.76 -0.35 2.22
CA MET A 147 -2.04 -1.23 1.29
C MET A 147 -2.60 -1.10 -0.14
N PRO A 148 -1.79 -1.39 -1.18
CA PRO A 148 -2.28 -1.40 -2.55
C PRO A 148 -3.31 -2.51 -2.74
N THR A 149 -4.49 -2.19 -3.27
CA THR A 149 -5.60 -3.16 -3.38
C THR A 149 -6.20 -3.25 -4.77
N MET A 150 -5.81 -2.40 -5.72
CA MET A 150 -6.50 -2.34 -7.01
C MET A 150 -5.57 -1.94 -8.15
N VAL A 151 -5.74 -2.57 -9.31
CA VAL A 151 -5.12 -2.16 -10.57
C VAL A 151 -6.23 -1.79 -11.56
N SER A 152 -6.08 -0.64 -12.22
CA SER A 152 -7.00 -0.15 -13.25
C SER A 152 -6.59 -0.55 -14.67
N SER A 153 -7.53 -0.45 -15.61
CA SER A 153 -7.33 -0.82 -17.02
C SER A 153 -6.39 0.12 -17.80
N ASP A 154 -5.96 1.22 -17.19
CA ASP A 154 -4.86 2.09 -17.65
C ASP A 154 -3.48 1.62 -17.13
N GLY A 155 -3.45 0.56 -16.31
CA GLY A 155 -2.24 -0.04 -15.75
C GLY A 155 -1.75 0.62 -14.46
N LEU A 156 -2.54 1.49 -13.83
CA LEU A 156 -2.16 2.12 -12.56
C LEU A 156 -2.50 1.23 -11.36
N LEU A 157 -1.54 1.09 -10.44
CA LEU A 157 -1.76 0.49 -9.13
C LEU A 157 -2.28 1.57 -8.16
N HIS A 158 -3.52 1.43 -7.71
CA HIS A 158 -4.11 2.29 -6.71
C HIS A 158 -3.57 1.95 -5.32
N CYS A 159 -2.67 2.81 -4.85
CA CYS A 159 -2.12 2.81 -3.49
C CYS A 159 -2.77 3.94 -2.68
N CYS A 160 -2.70 3.85 -1.34
CA CYS A 160 -3.06 4.98 -0.48
C CYS A 160 -2.26 6.24 -0.85
N ASP A 161 -2.95 7.37 -1.02
CA ASP A 161 -2.28 8.65 -1.27
C ASP A 161 -1.50 9.10 -0.02
N HIS A 162 -0.27 9.53 -0.23
CA HIS A 162 0.54 10.11 0.85
C HIS A 162 -0.11 11.38 1.40
N GLY A 163 -0.88 12.10 0.58
CA GLY A 163 -1.72 13.23 0.99
C GLY A 163 -2.78 12.82 2.02
N ASP A 164 -3.64 11.86 1.68
CA ASP A 164 -4.73 11.40 2.55
C ASP A 164 -4.22 10.92 3.92
N MET A 165 -3.13 10.15 3.92
CA MET A 165 -2.49 9.65 5.14
C MET A 165 -1.94 10.82 5.98
N ARG A 166 -1.26 11.78 5.34
CA ARG A 166 -0.74 12.98 6.00
C ARG A 166 -1.86 13.83 6.58
N ASP A 167 -2.92 14.08 5.83
CA ASP A 167 -4.04 14.91 6.27
C ASP A 167 -4.77 14.27 7.46
N THR A 168 -4.90 12.94 7.47
CA THR A 168 -5.44 12.19 8.61
C THR A 168 -4.55 12.35 9.85
N LEU A 169 -3.22 12.21 9.70
CA LEU A 169 -2.27 12.39 10.81
C LEU A 169 -2.28 13.83 11.32
N VAL A 170 -2.27 14.84 10.44
CA VAL A 170 -2.31 16.25 10.83
C VAL A 170 -3.63 16.57 11.53
N GLY A 171 -4.76 16.11 10.99
CA GLY A 171 -6.08 16.30 11.60
C GLY A 171 -6.17 15.70 13.01
N ALA A 172 -5.59 14.53 13.25
CA ALA A 172 -5.54 13.92 14.58
C ALA A 172 -4.68 14.72 15.56
N VAL A 173 -3.55 15.28 15.11
CA VAL A 173 -2.72 16.16 15.95
C VAL A 173 -3.48 17.44 16.32
N ASP A 174 -4.12 18.09 15.35
CA ASP A 174 -4.88 19.33 15.55
C ASP A 174 -6.03 19.15 16.55
N GLN A 175 -6.62 17.96 16.59
CA GLN A 175 -7.72 17.58 17.49
C GLN A 175 -7.23 16.94 18.79
N MET A 176 -5.92 16.73 18.95
CA MET A 176 -5.31 15.96 20.05
C MET A 176 -5.93 14.56 20.23
N GLU A 177 -6.28 13.94 19.11
CA GLU A 177 -6.82 12.58 19.08
C GLU A 177 -5.70 11.54 19.08
N THR A 178 -5.98 10.40 19.72
CA THR A 178 -5.10 9.23 19.63
C THR A 178 -5.37 8.51 18.31
N ILE A 179 -4.32 8.16 17.58
CA ILE A 179 -4.42 7.45 16.31
C ILE A 179 -3.79 6.07 16.40
N CYS A 180 -4.43 5.07 15.80
CA CYS A 180 -4.03 3.68 15.79
C CYS A 180 -3.45 3.30 14.42
N LEU A 181 -2.16 2.98 14.41
CA LEU A 181 -1.47 2.36 13.28
C LEU A 181 -1.47 0.85 13.45
N HIS A 182 -1.77 0.11 12.39
CA HIS A 182 -1.40 -1.31 12.34
C HIS A 182 -0.13 -1.44 11.53
N ILE A 183 0.87 -2.11 12.11
CA ILE A 183 2.15 -2.35 11.47
C ILE A 183 2.40 -3.86 11.31
N MET A 184 3.17 -4.21 10.30
CA MET A 184 3.65 -5.58 10.09
C MET A 184 5.13 -5.57 9.68
N SER A 185 5.82 -6.66 9.98
CA SER A 185 7.24 -6.83 9.63
C SER A 185 7.40 -7.47 8.26
N TRP A 186 8.18 -6.85 7.38
CA TRP A 186 8.51 -7.38 6.06
C TRP A 186 10.01 -7.70 5.97
N PRO A 187 10.40 -8.99 5.89
CA PRO A 187 11.79 -9.39 5.69
C PRO A 187 12.27 -8.96 4.30
N THR A 188 13.25 -8.05 4.24
CA THR A 188 13.87 -7.58 2.99
C THR A 188 15.14 -8.35 2.66
N ALA A 189 15.70 -9.06 3.63
CA ALA A 189 16.76 -10.03 3.38
C ALA A 189 16.17 -11.26 2.66
N THR A 190 16.70 -11.55 1.47
CA THR A 190 16.50 -12.86 0.85
C THR A 190 16.95 -13.93 1.84
N PRO A 191 16.16 -14.98 2.09
CA PRO A 191 16.69 -16.15 2.76
C PRO A 191 17.91 -16.57 1.93
N ARG A 192 19.09 -16.64 2.55
CA ARG A 192 20.18 -17.41 1.95
C ARG A 192 19.65 -18.83 1.84
N MET A 193 19.08 -19.18 0.69
CA MET A 193 18.96 -20.56 0.29
C MET A 193 20.40 -21.07 0.26
N GLN A 194 20.82 -21.73 1.34
CA GLN A 194 21.85 -22.74 1.16
C GLN A 194 21.31 -23.66 0.07
N PRO A 195 22.05 -23.91 -1.02
CA PRO A 195 21.61 -24.87 -2.01
C PRO A 195 21.54 -26.22 -1.29
N ALA A 196 20.35 -26.61 -0.86
CA ALA A 196 20.05 -28.00 -0.59
C ALA A 196 20.24 -28.70 -1.93
N GLY A 197 21.40 -29.34 -2.08
CA GLY A 197 21.82 -29.96 -3.32
C GLY A 197 20.71 -30.89 -3.82
N VAL A 198 20.44 -30.82 -5.11
CA VAL A 198 19.45 -31.60 -5.87
C VAL A 198 19.71 -33.14 -5.78
N ALA A 199 20.66 -33.57 -4.95
CA ALA A 199 21.10 -34.95 -4.81
C ALA A 199 20.20 -35.84 -3.94
N SER A 200 19.16 -35.31 -3.27
CA SER A 200 18.32 -36.10 -2.35
C SER A 200 16.98 -36.58 -2.91
N LEU A 201 16.71 -36.38 -4.20
CA LEU A 201 15.50 -36.89 -4.86
C LEU A 201 15.85 -38.02 -5.83
N MET A 202 16.30 -39.16 -5.31
CA MET A 202 16.19 -40.42 -6.05
C MET A 202 14.95 -41.18 -5.59
N PRO A 203 14.08 -41.65 -6.50
CA PRO A 203 12.97 -42.51 -6.14
C PRO A 203 13.50 -43.89 -5.69
N PRO A 204 12.78 -44.57 -4.77
CA PRO A 204 13.15 -45.92 -4.34
C PRO A 204 13.02 -46.92 -5.49
N MET A 205 13.99 -47.83 -5.59
CA MET A 205 13.94 -49.01 -6.47
C MET A 205 12.94 -50.06 -5.99
#